data_AF-A0A316K514-F1
#
_entry.id   AF-A0A316K514-F1
#
_cell.length_a   1.000
_cell.length_b   1.000
_cell.length_c   1.000
_cell.angle_alpha   90.00
_cell.angle_beta   90.00
_cell.angle_gamma   90.00
#
_symmetry.space_group_name_H-M   'P 1'
#
loop_
_entity.id
_entity.type
_entity.pdbx_description
1 polymer ?
#
loop_
_entity_poly.entity_id
_entity_poly.type
_entity_poly.pdbx_seq_one_letter_code
_entity_poly.pdbx_strand_id
1 'polypeptide(L)'
;MKFKLLTLFSIILALVIKTYSLSARDGVIDDEEVELLAQWELKNADDSLRHQKHVGILATELAESKQITEEFTGAGAMVKCKTYHHYARLRTAANEFELNELMKHESPIIRVYAHRALMEKHFDADKDLVAAIAADSTEIEWLNGDVLVHTTVMDMVSSNMFLIDEPDTLMAFTISRLLSSPTSFSKRNTIRKRESRRWLDR
;
A
#
# COMPACT_ATOMS: atom_id res chain seq x y z
N MET A 1 26.52 -43.12 31.56
CA MET A 1 26.93 -41.96 30.70
C MET A 1 26.36 -42.00 29.28
N LYS A 2 26.16 -43.18 28.65
CA LYS A 2 25.64 -43.31 27.28
C LYS A 2 24.22 -42.75 27.05
N PHE A 3 23.31 -42.91 28.02
CA PHE A 3 21.93 -42.40 27.92
C PHE A 3 21.84 -40.88 27.88
N LYS A 4 22.69 -40.16 28.63
CA LYS A 4 22.70 -38.68 28.63
C LYS A 4 23.13 -38.10 27.28
N LEU A 5 24.01 -38.78 26.57
CA LEU A 5 24.53 -38.36 25.28
C LEU A 5 23.49 -38.59 24.16
N LEU A 6 22.74 -39.70 24.25
CA LEU A 6 21.62 -40.02 23.36
C LEU A 6 20.43 -39.05 23.52
N THR A 7 20.09 -38.67 24.75
CA THR A 7 19.04 -37.66 24.99
C THR A 7 19.45 -36.29 24.49
N LEU A 8 20.72 -35.91 24.66
CA LEU A 8 21.23 -34.63 24.17
C LEU A 8 21.21 -34.57 22.64
N PHE A 9 21.61 -35.68 21.99
CA PHE A 9 21.54 -35.79 20.53
C PHE A 9 20.11 -35.71 20.00
N SER A 10 19.13 -36.33 20.68
CA SER A 10 17.71 -36.24 20.32
C SER A 10 17.18 -34.80 20.41
N ILE A 11 17.56 -34.07 21.47
CA ILE A 11 17.18 -32.65 21.64
C ILE A 11 17.81 -31.80 20.54
N ILE A 12 19.09 -32.01 20.23
CA ILE A 12 19.77 -31.27 19.15
C ILE A 12 19.11 -31.58 17.80
N LEU A 13 18.80 -32.84 17.51
CA LEU A 13 18.14 -33.23 16.26
C LEU A 13 16.75 -32.60 16.13
N ALA A 14 15.96 -32.60 17.21
CA ALA A 14 14.65 -31.96 17.24
C ALA A 14 14.75 -30.44 17.05
N LEU A 15 15.77 -29.80 17.66
CA LEU A 15 16.06 -28.39 17.44
C LEU A 15 16.43 -28.12 15.99
N VAL A 16 17.35 -28.88 15.40
CA VAL A 16 17.79 -28.73 13.99
C VAL A 16 16.64 -28.90 13.01
N ILE A 17 15.78 -29.90 13.20
CA ILE A 17 14.59 -30.09 12.35
C ILE A 17 13.64 -28.89 12.50
N LYS A 18 13.48 -28.36 13.71
CA LYS A 18 12.69 -27.15 13.95
C LYS A 18 13.32 -25.92 13.29
N THR A 19 14.64 -25.74 13.35
CA THR A 19 15.33 -24.65 12.65
C THR A 19 15.25 -24.79 11.13
N TYR A 20 15.35 -26.00 10.60
CA TYR A 20 15.25 -26.24 9.15
C TYR A 20 13.83 -26.01 8.64
N SER A 21 12.81 -26.42 9.41
CA SER A 21 11.41 -26.14 9.07
C SER A 21 11.01 -24.66 9.24
N LEU A 22 11.72 -23.90 10.07
CA LEU A 22 11.63 -22.44 10.10
C LEU A 22 12.27 -21.86 8.84
N SER A 23 13.53 -22.24 8.56
CA SER A 23 14.30 -21.73 7.42
C SER A 23 13.72 -22.08 6.05
N ALA A 24 13.03 -23.22 5.90
CA ALA A 24 12.31 -23.59 4.67
C ALA A 24 10.93 -22.92 4.52
N ARG A 25 10.42 -22.29 5.59
CA ARG A 25 9.20 -21.48 5.56
C ARG A 25 9.50 -19.98 5.41
N ASP A 26 10.77 -19.58 5.52
CA ASP A 26 11.28 -18.26 5.14
C ASP A 26 11.63 -18.26 3.64
N GLY A 27 10.72 -18.77 2.82
CA GLY A 27 10.84 -18.65 1.37
C GLY A 27 10.90 -17.17 1.00
N VAL A 28 11.69 -16.85 -0.03
CA VAL A 28 11.60 -15.54 -0.67
C VAL A 28 10.18 -15.45 -1.23
N ILE A 29 9.37 -14.58 -0.63
CA ILE A 29 8.04 -14.31 -1.15
C ILE A 29 8.26 -13.55 -2.46
N ASP A 30 7.72 -14.02 -3.57
CA ASP A 30 7.81 -13.31 -4.86
C ASP A 30 6.58 -12.40 -5.05
N ASP A 31 6.62 -11.49 -6.02
CA ASP A 31 5.52 -10.55 -6.28
C ASP A 31 4.21 -11.27 -6.67
N GLU A 32 4.31 -12.43 -7.34
CA GLU A 32 3.15 -13.29 -7.64
C GLU A 32 2.50 -13.83 -6.36
N GLU A 33 3.30 -14.22 -5.37
CA GLU A 33 2.77 -14.67 -4.08
C GLU A 33 2.11 -13.53 -3.31
N VAL A 34 2.65 -12.30 -3.39
CA VAL A 34 2.03 -11.10 -2.79
C VAL A 34 0.65 -10.83 -3.38
N GLU A 35 0.49 -10.95 -4.70
CA GLU A 35 -0.81 -10.79 -5.36
C GLU A 35 -1.81 -11.88 -4.94
N LEU A 36 -1.33 -13.12 -4.78
CA LEU A 36 -2.16 -14.22 -4.28
C LEU A 36 -2.60 -13.99 -2.83
N LEU A 37 -1.71 -13.48 -1.96
CA LEU A 37 -2.07 -13.10 -0.58
C LEU A 37 -3.20 -12.06 -0.58
N ALA A 38 -3.10 -11.03 -1.43
CA ALA A 38 -4.11 -9.98 -1.53
C ALA A 38 -5.48 -10.48 -2.01
N GLN A 39 -5.51 -11.56 -2.78
CA GLN A 39 -6.75 -12.18 -3.28
C GLN A 39 -7.26 -13.31 -2.37
N TRP A 40 -6.55 -13.62 -1.29
CA TRP A 40 -6.83 -14.79 -0.48
C TRP A 40 -8.10 -14.61 0.35
N GLU A 41 -9.14 -15.36 0.02
CA GLU A 41 -10.33 -15.44 0.88
C GLU A 41 -10.01 -16.32 2.11
N LEU A 42 -9.73 -15.67 3.25
CA LEU A 42 -9.39 -16.30 4.52
C LEU A 42 -10.61 -17.00 5.16
N LYS A 43 -11.01 -18.15 4.59
CA LYS A 43 -12.19 -18.92 5.05
C LYS A 43 -11.88 -19.86 6.20
N ASN A 44 -10.64 -20.35 6.29
CA ASN A 44 -10.22 -21.32 7.29
C ASN A 44 -9.17 -20.74 8.23
N ALA A 45 -9.15 -21.22 9.47
CA ALA A 45 -8.16 -20.80 10.47
C ALA A 45 -6.71 -21.09 10.02
N ASP A 46 -6.48 -22.20 9.31
CA ASP A 46 -5.16 -22.54 8.79
C ASP A 46 -4.68 -21.57 7.70
N ASP A 47 -5.61 -21.10 6.86
CA ASP A 47 -5.31 -20.13 5.80
C ASP A 47 -5.00 -18.75 6.40
N SER A 48 -5.78 -18.33 7.42
CA SER A 48 -5.49 -17.11 8.19
C SER A 48 -4.11 -17.16 8.85
N LEU A 49 -3.74 -18.30 9.44
CA LEU A 49 -2.43 -18.45 10.10
C LEU A 49 -1.27 -18.43 9.09
N ARG A 50 -1.48 -18.98 7.89
CA ARG A 50 -0.49 -18.88 6.80
C ARG A 50 -0.35 -17.44 6.33
N HIS A 51 -1.46 -16.75 6.08
CA HIS A 51 -1.47 -15.36 5.65
C HIS A 51 -0.73 -14.46 6.65
N GLN A 52 -1.09 -14.55 7.94
CA GLN A 52 -0.42 -13.80 9.01
C GLN A 52 1.07 -14.09 9.07
N LYS A 53 1.48 -15.33 8.83
CA LYS A 53 2.89 -15.69 8.78
C LYS A 53 3.62 -15.02 7.61
N HIS A 54 3.05 -15.04 6.40
CA HIS A 54 3.66 -14.40 5.23
C HIS A 54 3.75 -12.89 5.39
N VAL A 55 2.71 -12.25 5.92
CA VAL A 55 2.73 -10.82 6.27
C VAL A 55 3.78 -10.52 7.33
N GLY A 56 3.93 -11.39 8.32
CA GLY A 56 4.99 -11.31 9.33
C GLY A 56 6.39 -11.34 8.73
N ILE A 57 6.63 -12.18 7.71
CA ILE A 57 7.93 -12.23 7.00
C ILE A 57 8.19 -10.89 6.29
N LEU A 58 7.21 -10.36 5.56
CA LEU A 58 7.32 -9.06 4.89
C LEU A 58 7.59 -7.92 5.90
N ALA A 59 6.93 -7.98 7.05
CA ALA A 59 7.17 -7.03 8.13
C ALA A 59 8.61 -7.15 8.66
N THR A 60 9.13 -8.37 8.87
CA THR A 60 10.51 -8.56 9.33
C THR A 60 11.55 -8.04 8.34
N GLU A 61 11.37 -8.27 7.02
CA GLU A 61 12.22 -7.69 5.98
C GLU A 61 12.21 -6.16 6.02
N LEU A 62 11.03 -5.57 6.25
CA LEU A 62 10.89 -4.12 6.36
C LEU A 62 11.51 -3.58 7.66
N ALA A 63 11.49 -4.35 8.75
CA ALA A 63 12.10 -3.99 10.03
C ALA A 63 13.61 -3.84 9.96
N GLU A 64 14.27 -4.57 9.05
CA GLU A 64 15.73 -4.47 8.84
C GLU A 64 16.15 -3.18 8.14
N SER A 65 15.19 -2.44 7.56
CA SER A 65 15.47 -1.16 6.94
C SER A 65 15.86 -0.12 7.99
N LYS A 66 16.85 0.72 7.68
CA LYS A 66 17.35 1.76 8.60
C LYS A 66 16.55 3.06 8.56
N GLN A 67 15.88 3.31 7.44
CA GLN A 67 15.23 4.59 7.15
C GLN A 67 13.94 4.36 6.37
N ILE A 68 13.03 5.31 6.47
CA ILE A 68 11.82 5.40 5.65
C ILE A 68 12.21 6.02 4.30
N THR A 69 11.66 5.51 3.20
CA THR A 69 11.97 5.96 1.84
C THR A 69 10.69 6.15 1.04
N GLU A 70 10.69 7.10 0.12
CA GLU A 70 9.65 7.21 -0.91
C GLU A 70 9.89 6.26 -2.09
N GLU A 71 8.93 6.21 -3.03
CA GLU A 71 9.02 5.35 -4.22
C GLU A 71 10.29 5.61 -5.03
N PHE A 72 10.64 6.89 -5.15
CA PHE A 72 11.78 7.36 -5.92
C PHE A 72 12.71 8.20 -5.05
N THR A 73 14.01 7.92 -5.12
CA THR A 73 15.05 8.68 -4.43
C THR A 73 16.21 9.03 -5.37
N GLY A 74 17.12 9.87 -4.90
CA GLY A 74 18.28 10.38 -5.63
C GLY A 74 17.97 11.58 -6.53
N ALA A 75 19.01 12.11 -7.17
CA ALA A 75 18.93 13.25 -8.07
C ALA A 75 17.90 13.00 -9.19
N GLY A 76 16.79 13.72 -9.15
CA GLY A 76 15.72 13.64 -10.16
C GLY A 76 14.76 12.47 -10.01
N ALA A 77 14.67 11.81 -8.83
CA ALA A 77 13.68 10.75 -8.56
C ALA A 77 13.76 9.57 -9.55
N MET A 78 14.98 9.18 -9.95
CA MET A 78 15.18 8.14 -10.96
C MET A 78 15.48 6.76 -10.38
N VAL A 79 15.77 6.65 -9.08
CA VAL A 79 16.18 5.39 -8.45
C VAL A 79 15.02 4.84 -7.61
N LYS A 80 14.56 3.62 -7.96
CA LYS A 80 13.57 2.89 -7.17
C LYS A 80 14.18 2.42 -5.84
N CYS A 81 13.53 2.74 -4.73
CA CYS A 81 13.97 2.32 -3.41
C CYS A 81 13.58 0.88 -3.09
N LYS A 82 14.56 0.09 -2.61
CA LYS A 82 14.29 -1.28 -2.12
C LYS A 82 13.34 -1.27 -0.93
N THR A 83 13.56 -0.39 0.05
CA THR A 83 12.69 -0.28 1.23
C THR A 83 11.26 0.06 0.86
N TYR A 84 11.04 0.98 -0.08
CA TYR A 84 9.70 1.27 -0.60
C TYR A 84 9.08 0.07 -1.31
N HIS A 85 9.86 -0.71 -2.07
CA HIS A 85 9.36 -1.93 -2.69
C HIS A 85 8.90 -2.98 -1.65
N HIS A 86 9.64 -3.19 -0.56
CA HIS A 86 9.17 -4.04 0.55
C HIS A 86 7.89 -3.48 1.20
N TYR A 87 7.80 -2.16 1.37
CA TYR A 87 6.57 -1.51 1.83
C TYR A 87 5.39 -1.74 0.86
N ALA A 88 5.58 -1.59 -0.45
CA ALA A 88 4.53 -1.78 -1.44
C ALA A 88 4.00 -3.23 -1.44
N ARG A 89 4.88 -4.20 -1.23
CA ARG A 89 4.53 -5.62 -1.07
C ARG A 89 3.69 -5.85 0.19
N LEU A 90 4.15 -5.32 1.34
CA LEU A 90 3.40 -5.37 2.59
C LEU A 90 2.04 -4.70 2.46
N ARG A 91 1.98 -3.50 1.87
CA ARG A 91 0.75 -2.76 1.64
C ARG A 91 -0.23 -3.60 0.84
N THR A 92 0.23 -4.27 -0.22
CA THR A 92 -0.65 -5.06 -1.10
C THR A 92 -1.21 -6.28 -0.38
N ALA A 93 -0.34 -7.08 0.26
CA ALA A 93 -0.72 -8.33 0.91
C ALA A 93 -1.51 -8.15 2.22
N ALA A 94 -1.19 -7.16 3.05
CA ALA A 94 -1.73 -7.09 4.40
C ALA A 94 -3.21 -6.68 4.45
N ASN A 95 -3.94 -7.34 5.37
CA ASN A 95 -5.33 -7.03 5.70
C ASN A 95 -5.42 -5.98 6.83
N GLU A 96 -6.61 -5.41 7.01
CA GLU A 96 -6.89 -4.40 8.04
C GLU A 96 -6.50 -4.85 9.46
N PHE A 97 -6.87 -6.08 9.84
CA PHE A 97 -6.54 -6.62 11.16
C PHE A 97 -5.02 -6.70 11.40
N GLU A 98 -4.28 -7.18 10.40
CA GLU A 98 -2.83 -7.37 10.49
C GLU A 98 -2.11 -6.02 10.50
N LEU A 99 -2.57 -5.04 9.71
CA LEU A 99 -2.02 -3.68 9.73
C LEU A 99 -2.25 -3.02 11.10
N ASN A 100 -3.42 -3.19 11.70
CA ASN A 100 -3.69 -2.72 13.06
C ASN A 100 -2.81 -3.42 14.11
N GLU A 101 -2.49 -4.71 13.93
CA GLU A 101 -1.54 -5.43 14.78
C GLU A 101 -0.11 -4.90 14.62
N LEU A 102 0.33 -4.61 13.38
CA LEU A 102 1.65 -4.09 13.07
C LEU A 102 1.92 -2.69 13.63
N MET A 103 0.88 -1.91 13.92
CA MET A 103 1.01 -0.64 14.65
C MET A 103 1.58 -0.80 16.07
N LYS A 104 1.53 -2.01 16.66
CA LYS A 104 2.12 -2.32 17.98
C LYS A 104 3.55 -2.86 17.90
N HIS A 105 4.11 -2.95 16.69
CA HIS A 105 5.42 -3.57 16.49
C HIS A 105 6.54 -2.76 17.15
N GLU A 106 7.62 -3.42 17.58
CA GLU A 106 8.77 -2.79 18.25
C GLU A 106 9.52 -1.80 17.35
N SER A 107 9.66 -2.13 16.07
CA SER A 107 10.28 -1.26 15.07
C SER A 107 9.43 -0.03 14.73
N PRO A 108 9.96 1.20 14.88
CA PRO A 108 9.23 2.44 14.59
C PRO A 108 8.90 2.60 13.09
N ILE A 109 9.76 2.07 12.21
CA ILE A 109 9.57 2.11 10.75
C ILE A 109 8.31 1.33 10.35
N ILE A 110 8.10 0.15 10.95
CA ILE A 110 6.91 -0.65 10.70
C ILE A 110 5.66 0.07 11.19
N ARG A 111 5.70 0.69 12.39
CA ARG A 111 4.55 1.44 12.91
C ARG A 111 4.12 2.55 11.95
N VAL A 112 5.07 3.33 11.42
CA VAL A 112 4.79 4.40 10.45
C VAL A 112 4.25 3.83 9.15
N TYR A 113 4.86 2.79 8.60
CA TYR A 113 4.39 2.19 7.34
C TYR A 113 3.04 1.48 7.49
N ALA A 114 2.75 0.86 8.62
CA ALA A 114 1.46 0.24 8.92
C ALA A 114 0.36 1.32 8.98
N HIS A 115 0.61 2.40 9.71
CA HIS A 115 -0.28 3.55 9.74
C HIS A 115 -0.51 4.12 8.33
N ARG A 116 0.56 4.31 7.56
CA ARG A 116 0.48 4.78 6.17
C ARG A 116 -0.36 3.85 5.28
N ALA A 117 -0.15 2.54 5.37
CA ALA A 117 -0.92 1.56 4.61
C ALA A 117 -2.42 1.57 4.95
N LEU A 118 -2.77 1.76 6.24
CA LEU A 118 -4.17 1.91 6.67
C LEU A 118 -4.82 3.13 6.01
N MET A 119 -4.11 4.27 6.00
CA MET A 119 -4.62 5.51 5.38
C MET A 119 -4.75 5.39 3.86
N GLU A 120 -3.74 4.84 3.18
CA GLU A 120 -3.74 4.66 1.72
C GLU A 120 -4.83 3.68 1.23
N LYS A 121 -5.15 2.64 2.02
CA LYS A 121 -6.23 1.68 1.70
C LYS A 121 -7.62 2.09 2.20
N HIS A 122 -7.73 3.20 2.92
CA HIS A 122 -8.96 3.65 3.58
C HIS A 122 -9.56 2.60 4.54
N PHE A 123 -8.71 1.94 5.32
CA PHE A 123 -9.13 1.01 6.38
C PHE A 123 -9.36 1.74 7.71
N ASP A 124 -10.17 1.16 8.60
CA ASP A 124 -10.44 1.72 9.92
C ASP A 124 -9.27 1.41 10.85
N ALA A 125 -8.48 2.45 11.12
CA ALA A 125 -7.42 2.39 12.11
C ALA A 125 -8.01 2.42 13.53
N ASP A 126 -7.49 1.55 14.40
CA ASP A 126 -7.86 1.56 15.83
C ASP A 126 -7.43 2.89 16.46
N LYS A 127 -8.41 3.66 16.95
CA LYS A 127 -8.23 5.02 17.49
C LYS A 127 -7.26 5.04 18.66
N ASP A 128 -7.27 4.01 19.50
CA ASP A 128 -6.39 3.94 20.67
C ASP A 128 -4.93 3.76 20.24
N LEU A 129 -4.69 3.00 19.17
CA LEU A 129 -3.36 2.78 18.61
C LEU A 129 -2.84 3.99 17.86
N VAL A 130 -3.71 4.69 17.12
CA VAL A 130 -3.37 5.96 16.47
C VAL A 130 -2.96 7.00 17.54
N ALA A 131 -3.72 7.09 18.64
CA ALA A 131 -3.37 7.98 19.74
C ALA A 131 -2.02 7.62 20.39
N ALA A 132 -1.71 6.32 20.53
CA ALA A 132 -0.44 5.85 21.05
C ALA A 132 0.74 6.20 20.12
N ILE A 133 0.58 6.02 18.81
CA ILE A 133 1.62 6.37 17.83
C ILE A 133 1.78 7.90 17.71
N ALA A 134 0.69 8.65 17.82
CA ALA A 134 0.75 10.10 17.84
C ALA A 134 1.45 10.67 19.08
N ALA A 135 1.69 9.85 20.11
CA ALA A 135 2.49 10.22 21.29
C ALA A 135 3.92 9.65 21.24
N ASP A 136 4.28 8.91 20.19
CA ASP A 136 5.56 8.20 20.07
C ASP A 136 6.69 9.13 19.60
N SER A 137 7.61 9.46 20.50
CA SER A 137 8.76 10.31 20.21
C SER A 137 10.00 9.54 19.74
N THR A 138 9.86 8.28 19.30
CA THR A 138 10.98 7.50 18.78
C THR A 138 11.56 8.17 17.53
N GLU A 139 12.88 8.36 17.50
CA GLU A 139 13.60 8.95 16.37
C GLU A 139 13.71 7.98 15.20
N ILE A 140 13.56 8.51 13.99
CA ILE A 140 13.65 7.78 12.72
C ILE A 140 14.28 8.66 11.65
N GLU A 141 14.92 8.00 10.69
CA GLU A 141 15.47 8.64 9.50
C GLU A 141 14.48 8.52 8.34
N TRP A 142 14.26 9.63 7.65
CA TRP A 142 13.44 9.67 6.44
C TRP A 142 14.25 10.21 5.27
N LEU A 143 14.38 9.41 4.22
CA LEU A 143 15.01 9.80 2.97
C LEU A 143 13.94 10.26 1.99
N ASN A 144 13.87 11.57 1.77
CA ASN A 144 13.03 12.20 0.75
C ASN A 144 13.91 12.68 -0.41
N GLY A 145 13.80 12.01 -1.56
CA GLY A 145 14.64 12.31 -2.71
C GLY A 145 16.12 12.09 -2.40
N ASP A 146 16.87 13.18 -2.27
CA ASP A 146 18.32 13.18 -1.95
C ASP A 146 18.61 13.77 -0.56
N VAL A 147 17.57 14.07 0.24
CA VAL A 147 17.69 14.70 1.55
C VAL A 147 17.34 13.69 2.64
N LEU A 148 18.28 13.46 3.55
CA LEU A 148 18.03 12.71 4.78
C LEU A 148 17.52 13.67 5.86
N VAL A 149 16.32 13.40 6.37
CA VAL A 149 15.65 14.16 7.41
C VAL A 149 15.59 13.30 8.67
N HIS A 150 16.11 13.81 9.78
CA HIS A 150 15.88 13.22 11.09
C HIS A 150 14.53 13.71 11.61
N THR A 151 13.64 12.79 11.92
CA THR A 151 12.26 13.07 12.33
C THR A 151 11.83 12.09 13.43
N THR A 152 10.67 12.30 14.04
CA THR A 152 10.09 11.35 15.00
C THR A 152 8.90 10.61 14.39
N VAL A 153 8.50 9.48 15.01
CA VAL A 153 7.28 8.76 14.65
C VAL A 153 6.05 9.66 14.78
N MET A 154 5.93 10.37 15.90
CA MET A 154 4.88 11.38 16.13
C MET A 154 4.84 12.38 14.98
N ASP A 155 5.98 12.95 14.59
CA ASP A 155 6.01 13.93 13.50
C ASP A 155 5.56 13.30 12.18
N MET A 156 6.03 12.10 11.83
CA MET A 156 5.63 11.42 10.58
C MET A 156 4.15 11.05 10.51
N VAL A 157 3.54 10.70 11.65
CA VAL A 157 2.13 10.31 11.71
C VAL A 157 1.21 11.52 11.85
N SER A 158 1.58 12.50 12.66
CA SER A 158 0.80 13.72 12.90
C SER A 158 0.84 14.69 11.72
N SER A 159 1.97 14.76 11.02
CA SER A 159 2.11 15.68 9.89
C SER A 159 1.20 15.33 8.72
N ASN A 160 0.53 14.15 8.73
CA ASN A 160 -0.39 13.75 7.66
C ASN A 160 0.22 14.06 6.28
N MET A 161 1.56 13.88 6.12
CA MET A 161 2.27 14.24 4.88
C MET A 161 1.78 13.40 3.69
N PHE A 162 0.93 12.41 3.96
CA PHE A 162 0.13 11.67 3.02
C PHE A 162 -1.25 12.35 2.92
N LEU A 163 -1.27 13.55 2.33
CA LEU A 163 -2.50 14.07 1.74
C LEU A 163 -3.04 12.96 0.83
N ILE A 164 -4.13 12.35 1.25
CA ILE A 164 -5.09 11.72 0.35
C ILE A 164 -5.41 12.83 -0.63
N ASP A 165 -5.06 12.63 -1.90
CA ASP A 165 -5.51 13.50 -2.99
C ASP A 165 -6.98 13.84 -2.73
N GLU A 166 -7.29 15.12 -2.50
CA GLU A 166 -8.63 15.58 -2.80
C GLU A 166 -8.85 15.15 -4.26
N PRO A 167 -9.88 14.34 -4.57
CA PRO A 167 -10.11 13.93 -5.95
C PRO A 167 -10.26 15.22 -6.76
N ASP A 168 -9.32 15.45 -7.69
CA ASP A 168 -9.22 16.61 -8.57
C ASP A 168 -10.59 17.22 -8.90
N THR A 169 -11.04 18.16 -8.07
CA THR A 169 -12.28 18.91 -8.27
C THR A 169 -12.15 19.88 -9.46
N LEU A 170 -10.96 19.94 -10.06
CA LEU A 170 -10.67 20.70 -11.27
C LEU A 170 -11.06 19.99 -12.58
N MET A 171 -11.27 18.66 -12.57
CA MET A 171 -11.76 17.94 -13.77
C MET A 171 -13.29 17.97 -13.91
N ALA A 172 -14.03 18.22 -12.82
CA ALA A 172 -15.50 18.35 -12.87
C ALA A 172 -15.96 19.70 -13.48
N PHE A 173 -15.13 20.74 -13.40
CA PHE A 173 -15.44 22.05 -13.98
C PHE A 173 -15.24 22.13 -15.50
N THR A 174 -14.43 21.24 -16.08
CA THR A 174 -14.22 21.22 -17.54
C THR A 174 -15.33 20.48 -18.27
N ILE A 175 -15.87 19.39 -17.68
CA ILE A 175 -16.93 18.59 -18.30
C ILE A 175 -18.29 19.29 -18.23
N SER A 176 -18.58 20.04 -17.16
CA SER A 176 -19.81 20.84 -17.04
C SER A 176 -19.86 22.06 -17.97
N ARG A 177 -18.70 22.62 -18.34
CA ARG A 177 -18.60 23.71 -19.34
C ARG A 177 -18.69 23.21 -20.78
N LEU A 178 -18.26 21.97 -21.06
CA LEU A 178 -18.35 21.38 -22.39
C LEU A 178 -19.76 20.89 -22.75
N LEU A 179 -20.61 20.61 -21.76
CA LEU A 179 -21.99 20.14 -21.97
C LEU A 179 -23.05 21.26 -22.01
N SER A 180 -22.65 22.54 -21.95
CA SER A 180 -23.57 23.68 -21.90
C SER A 180 -23.48 24.66 -23.10
N SER A 181 -22.97 24.22 -24.25
CA SER A 181 -23.04 25.03 -25.49
C SER A 181 -23.85 24.32 -26.59
N PRO A 182 -25.05 24.81 -26.97
CA PRO A 182 -25.73 24.33 -28.16
C PRO A 182 -25.20 25.10 -29.37
N THR A 183 -24.30 24.50 -30.14
CA THR A 183 -24.04 24.94 -31.52
C THR A 183 -24.25 23.77 -32.47
N SER A 184 -25.45 23.66 -33.03
CA SER A 184 -25.72 22.86 -34.23
C SER A 184 -26.15 23.77 -35.37
N PHE A 185 -25.17 24.31 -36.09
CA PHE A 185 -25.38 24.91 -37.41
C PHE A 185 -24.37 24.32 -38.38
N SER A 186 -24.82 23.38 -39.23
CA SER A 186 -24.31 23.18 -40.60
C SER A 186 -24.98 21.96 -41.25
N LYS A 187 -25.88 22.21 -42.19
CA LYS A 187 -26.10 21.34 -43.36
C LYS A 187 -26.05 22.21 -44.61
N ARG A 188 -25.06 21.96 -45.46
CA ARG A 188 -24.88 22.60 -46.77
C ARG A 188 -25.79 21.98 -47.83
N ASN A 189 -26.29 22.88 -48.67
CA ASN A 189 -26.50 22.80 -50.13
C ASN A 189 -27.43 21.72 -50.71
N THR A 190 -28.46 22.17 -51.45
CA THR A 190 -28.36 22.29 -52.92
C THR A 190 -29.56 23.01 -53.55
N ILE A 191 -29.25 23.66 -54.67
CA ILE A 191 -30.01 24.60 -55.48
C ILE A 191 -31.00 23.86 -56.40
N ARG A 192 -32.26 24.34 -56.51
CA ARG A 192 -32.97 24.36 -57.80
C ARG A 192 -34.11 25.39 -57.81
N LYS A 193 -33.89 26.45 -58.59
CA LYS A 193 -34.91 27.34 -59.16
C LYS A 193 -35.85 26.52 -60.07
N ARG A 194 -37.17 26.71 -59.94
CA ARG A 194 -38.07 27.10 -61.04
C ARG A 194 -39.53 27.22 -60.57
N GLU A 195 -40.09 28.40 -60.86
CA GLU A 195 -41.41 28.66 -61.45
C GLU A 195 -42.66 28.12 -60.70
N SER A 196 -43.45 28.99 -60.08
CA SER A 196 -44.50 29.84 -60.70
C SER A 196 -45.87 29.18 -60.70
N ARG A 197 -46.86 29.93 -60.20
CA ARG A 197 -48.33 29.74 -60.35
C ARG A 197 -48.90 28.60 -59.49
N ARG A 198 -50.10 28.68 -58.91
CA ARG A 198 -51.24 29.59 -58.82
C ARG A 198 -52.16 28.90 -57.78
N TRP A 199 -52.94 29.66 -57.00
CA TRP A 199 -54.38 29.43 -56.68
C TRP A 199 -54.86 27.96 -56.48
N LEU A 200 -55.48 27.53 -55.39
CA LEU A 200 -56.69 27.98 -54.67
C LEU A 200 -56.73 27.18 -53.34
N ASP A 201 -57.16 27.74 -52.19
CA ASP A 201 -58.55 27.83 -51.72
C ASP A 201 -59.43 26.59 -51.99
N ARG A 202 -59.46 25.67 -51.01
CA ARG A 202 -60.66 25.10 -50.34
C ARG A 202 -60.33 23.83 -49.55
#